data_AF-A0A7S3EZS3-F1
#
_entry.id   AF-A0A7S3EZS3-F1
#
_cell.length_a   1.000
_cell.length_b   1.000
_cell.length_c   1.000
_cell.angle_alpha   90.00
_cell.angle_beta   90.00
_cell.angle_gamma   90.00
#
_symmetry.space_group_name_H-M   'P 1'
#
loop_
_entity.id
_entity.type
_entity.pdbx_description
1 polymer ?
#
loop_
_entity_poly.entity_id
_entity_poly.type
_entity_poly.pdbx_seq_one_letter_code
_entity_poly.pdbx_strand_id
1 'polypeptide(L)'
;MDKELHSGWLKKRSRHGIWQKRLFLLDASSLTYYSKRPHTFQLTDWKDCIADAGSTSGQFMILFEGTAPEVFPERRLQVRVLAGGNEAAREWASQIAAARRQLQ
;
A
#
# COMPACT_ATOMS: atom_id res chain seq x y z
N MET A 1 13.79 -12.19 9.86
CA MET A 1 12.88 -11.04 9.76
C MET A 1 13.52 -10.10 8.75
N ASP A 2 12.83 -9.86 7.63
CA ASP A 2 13.33 -8.91 6.65
C ASP A 2 13.36 -7.51 7.27
N LYS A 3 14.34 -6.71 6.84
CA LYS A 3 14.53 -5.36 7.35
C LYS A 3 13.32 -4.50 6.98
N GLU A 4 12.70 -3.86 7.97
CA GLU A 4 11.67 -2.84 7.73
C GLU A 4 12.28 -1.71 6.88
N LEU A 5 11.65 -1.45 5.73
CA LEU A 5 12.05 -0.39 4.80
C LEU A 5 11.24 0.88 5.06
N HIS A 6 9.95 0.75 5.31
CA HIS A 6 9.07 1.88 5.60
C HIS A 6 7.83 1.43 6.35
N SER A 7 7.31 2.26 7.26
CA SER A 7 6.06 1.97 7.96
C SER A 7 5.29 3.24 8.25
N GLY A 8 3.97 3.12 8.39
CA GLY A 8 3.15 4.27 8.73
C GLY A 8 1.65 4.03 8.62
N TRP A 9 0.91 4.95 9.22
CA TRP A 9 -0.54 4.92 9.17
C TRP A 9 -1.07 5.53 7.88
N LEU A 10 -1.89 4.77 7.17
CA LEU A 10 -2.53 5.18 5.92
C LEU A 10 -4.04 4.93 5.98
N LYS A 11 -4.80 5.59 5.12
CA LYS A 11 -6.20 5.23 4.84
C LYS A 11 -6.25 4.30 3.65
N LYS A 12 -6.73 3.07 3.85
CA LYS A 12 -7.04 2.10 2.80
C LYS A 12 -8.52 2.21 2.42
N ARG A 13 -8.85 2.24 1.13
CA ARG A 13 -10.24 2.09 0.68
C ARG A 13 -10.64 0.62 0.72
N SER A 14 -11.77 0.33 1.35
CA SER A 14 -12.42 -0.99 1.31
C SER A 14 -13.13 -1.19 -0.03
N ARG A 15 -13.53 -2.44 -0.33
CA ARG A 15 -14.36 -2.75 -1.51
C ARG A 15 -15.67 -1.98 -1.55
N HIS A 16 -16.26 -1.72 -0.37
CA HIS A 16 -17.48 -0.92 -0.24
C HIS A 16 -17.25 0.60 -0.30
N GLY A 17 -16.03 1.05 -0.65
CA GLY A 17 -15.71 2.47 -0.82
C GLY A 17 -15.40 3.23 0.48
N ILE A 18 -15.45 2.56 1.64
CA ILE A 18 -15.16 3.18 2.94
C ILE A 18 -13.66 3.28 3.15
N TRP A 19 -13.18 4.47 3.54
CA TRP A 19 -11.78 4.70 3.92
C TRP A 19 -11.52 4.28 5.36
N GLN A 20 -10.49 3.47 5.57
CA GLN A 20 -10.18 2.88 6.87
C GLN A 20 -8.70 3.10 7.22
N LYS A 21 -8.43 3.65 8.42
CA LYS A 21 -7.07 3.80 8.93
C LYS A 21 -6.45 2.43 9.24
N ARG A 22 -5.29 2.15 8.67
CA ARG A 22 -4.52 0.90 8.82
C ARG A 22 -3.04 1.25 8.99
N LEU A 23 -2.33 0.48 9.80
CA LEU A 23 -0.88 0.53 9.85
C LEU A 23 -0.35 -0.31 8.69
N PHE A 24 0.51 0.27 7.87
CA PHE A 24 1.22 -0.41 6.80
C PHE A 24 2.68 -0.57 7.19
N LEU A 25 3.26 -1.70 6.83
CA LEU A 25 4.67 -2.03 6.96
C LEU A 25 5.14 -2.57 5.61
N LEU A 26 6.17 -1.95 5.07
CA LEU A 26 6.90 -2.38 3.87
C LEU A 26 8.24 -2.93 4.34
N ASP A 27 8.51 -4.17 3.97
CA ASP A 27 9.84 -4.77 4.06
C ASP A 27 10.32 -5.16 2.64
N ALA A 28 11.45 -5.87 2.57
CA ALA A 28 12.04 -6.26 1.29
C ALA A 28 11.19 -7.26 0.49
N SER A 29 10.33 -8.05 1.13
CA SER A 29 9.61 -9.18 0.53
C SER A 29 8.08 -9.08 0.62
N SER A 30 7.56 -8.17 1.44
CA SER A 30 6.14 -8.03 1.73
C SER A 30 5.68 -6.58 1.96
N LEU A 31 4.47 -6.30 1.51
CA LEU A 31 3.67 -5.17 1.96
C LEU A 31 2.57 -5.69 2.90
N THR A 32 2.72 -5.38 4.18
CA THR A 32 1.82 -5.85 5.24
C THR A 32 0.92 -4.72 5.73
N TYR A 33 -0.36 -5.00 6.02
CA TYR A 33 -1.19 -4.08 6.78
C TYR A 33 -2.02 -4.75 7.88
N TYR A 34 -2.21 -4.01 8.98
CA TYR A 34 -2.85 -4.50 10.19
C TYR A 34 -4.31 -4.00 10.30
N SER A 35 -5.24 -4.92 10.53
CA SER A 35 -6.67 -4.63 10.75
C SER A 35 -7.03 -4.59 12.25
N LYS A 36 -8.23 -4.09 12.59
CA LYS A 36 -8.74 -3.98 13.97
C LYS A 36 -9.12 -5.33 14.63
N ARG A 37 -8.87 -6.46 13.94
CA ARG A 37 -9.13 -7.85 14.34
C ARG A 37 -7.90 -8.66 13.91
N PRO A 38 -7.62 -9.88 14.40
CA PRO A 38 -6.28 -10.49 14.32
C PRO A 38 -5.79 -10.87 12.91
N HIS A 39 -6.44 -10.37 11.87
CA HIS A 39 -6.03 -10.50 10.48
C HIS A 39 -4.99 -9.43 10.13
N THR A 40 -3.77 -9.91 10.00
CA THR A 40 -2.69 -9.25 9.28
C THR A 40 -2.75 -9.73 7.83
N PHE A 41 -2.63 -8.80 6.90
CA PHE A 41 -2.62 -9.12 5.48
C PHE A 41 -1.23 -8.84 4.95
N GLN A 42 -0.50 -9.91 4.67
CA GLN A 42 0.83 -9.87 4.09
C GLN A 42 0.72 -10.11 2.58
N LEU A 43 1.02 -9.08 1.80
CA LEU A 43 0.90 -9.11 0.34
C LEU A 43 2.30 -9.15 -0.27
N THR A 44 2.60 -10.20 -1.03
CA THR A 44 3.95 -10.45 -1.58
C THR A 44 4.02 -10.26 -3.10
N ASP A 45 2.87 -10.07 -3.75
CA ASP A 45 2.68 -10.07 -5.20
C ASP A 45 2.40 -8.67 -5.77
N TRP A 46 2.83 -7.61 -5.06
CA TRP A 46 2.69 -6.26 -5.60
C TRP A 46 3.60 -6.08 -6.80
N LYS A 47 3.06 -5.46 -7.84
CA LYS A 47 3.73 -5.19 -9.12
C LYS A 47 4.32 -3.80 -9.16
N ASP A 48 3.54 -2.83 -8.70
CA ASP A 48 3.80 -1.42 -8.97
C ASP A 48 3.04 -0.52 -7.99
N CYS A 49 3.42 0.74 -7.92
CA CYS A 49 2.76 1.76 -7.13
C CYS A 49 2.70 3.10 -7.88
N ILE A 50 1.49 3.63 -8.04
CA ILE A 50 1.21 4.83 -8.82
C ILE A 50 0.66 5.91 -7.91
N ALA A 51 1.40 7.00 -7.74
CA ALA A 51 0.89 8.19 -7.07
C ALA A 51 -0.15 8.90 -7.97
N ASP A 52 -1.30 9.28 -7.41
CA ASP A 52 -2.30 10.02 -8.14
C ASP A 52 -1.87 11.50 -8.22
N ALA A 53 -1.20 11.84 -9.31
CA ALA A 53 -0.68 13.18 -9.56
C ALA A 53 -1.77 14.26 -9.71
N GLY A 54 -3.01 13.87 -10.01
CA GLY A 54 -4.15 14.78 -10.17
C GLY A 54 -4.92 15.04 -8.87
N SER A 55 -4.69 14.26 -7.82
CA SER A 55 -5.35 14.43 -6.54
C SER A 55 -4.63 15.47 -5.69
N THR A 56 -5.33 16.33 -4.94
CA THR A 56 -4.72 17.10 -3.83
C THR A 56 -4.73 16.33 -2.51
N SER A 57 -5.36 15.15 -2.51
CA SER A 57 -5.65 14.42 -1.28
C SER A 57 -4.56 13.43 -0.87
N GLY A 58 -3.43 13.37 -1.59
CA GLY A 58 -2.34 12.43 -1.30
C GLY A 58 -2.74 10.97 -1.48
N GLN A 59 -3.48 10.69 -2.56
CA GLN A 59 -3.87 9.33 -2.93
C GLN A 59 -2.80 8.66 -3.79
N PHE A 60 -2.71 7.34 -3.66
CA PHE A 60 -1.90 6.50 -4.51
C PHE A 60 -2.51 5.10 -4.59
N MET A 61 -2.05 4.32 -5.57
CA MET A 61 -2.58 3.01 -5.88
C MET A 61 -1.46 1.99 -5.95
N ILE A 62 -1.65 0.89 -5.24
CA ILE A 62 -0.72 -0.25 -5.26
C ILE A 62 -1.35 -1.32 -6.14
N LEU A 63 -0.62 -1.82 -7.13
CA LEU A 63 -1.07 -2.83 -8.09
C LEU A 63 -0.49 -4.19 -7.73
N PHE A 64 -1.25 -5.26 -7.96
CA PHE A 64 -0.90 -6.64 -7.63
C PHE A 64 -1.09 -7.56 -8.84
N GLU A 65 -0.29 -8.63 -8.95
CA GLU A 65 -0.40 -9.59 -10.07
C GLU A 65 -1.27 -10.80 -9.75
N GLY A 66 -1.40 -11.17 -8.47
CA GLY A 66 -2.03 -12.40 -8.04
C GLY A 66 -3.52 -12.29 -7.70
N THR A 67 -3.97 -13.25 -6.91
CA THR A 67 -5.37 -13.48 -6.55
C THR A 67 -5.60 -13.39 -5.05
N ALA A 68 -4.70 -12.73 -4.31
CA ALA A 68 -4.84 -12.55 -2.87
C ALA A 68 -6.25 -12.04 -2.55
N PRO A 69 -7.02 -12.72 -1.67
CA PRO A 69 -8.44 -12.44 -1.44
C PRO A 69 -8.76 -11.01 -1.03
N GLU A 70 -7.77 -10.23 -0.61
CA GLU A 70 -7.86 -8.84 -0.17
C GLU A 70 -7.83 -7.83 -1.31
N VAL A 71 -7.23 -8.21 -2.43
CA VAL A 71 -7.04 -7.34 -3.60
C VAL A 71 -7.79 -7.87 -4.82
N PHE A 72 -8.18 -9.14 -4.85
CA PHE A 72 -8.98 -9.73 -5.93
C PHE A 72 -10.48 -9.35 -5.84
N PRO A 73 -11.19 -9.06 -6.95
CA PRO A 73 -10.73 -9.11 -8.34
C PRO A 73 -10.02 -7.84 -8.79
N GLU A 74 -10.02 -6.77 -8.01
CA GLU A 74 -9.57 -5.45 -8.46
C GLU A 74 -8.05 -5.37 -8.72
N ARG A 75 -7.27 -6.31 -8.15
CA ARG A 75 -5.81 -6.39 -8.19
C ARG A 75 -5.12 -5.10 -7.80
N ARG A 76 -5.76 -4.33 -6.91
CA ARG A 76 -5.27 -3.03 -6.49
C ARG A 76 -5.74 -2.65 -5.09
N LEU A 77 -4.92 -1.87 -4.41
CA LEU A 77 -5.30 -1.14 -3.20
C LEU A 77 -5.27 0.35 -3.46
N GLN A 78 -6.38 1.02 -3.18
CA GLN A 78 -6.43 2.47 -3.12
C GLN A 78 -6.09 2.93 -1.72
N VAL A 79 -5.08 3.79 -1.64
CA VAL A 79 -4.50 4.23 -0.39
C VAL A 79 -4.36 5.75 -0.38
N ARG A 80 -4.39 6.33 0.81
CA ARG A 80 -4.24 7.77 1.02
C ARG A 80 -3.41 8.03 2.26
N VAL A 81 -2.46 8.96 2.16
CA VAL A 81 -1.71 9.43 3.32
C VAL A 81 -2.60 10.19 4.30
N LEU A 82 -2.19 10.25 5.57
CA LEU A 82 -2.91 11.02 6.58
C LEU A 82 -2.52 12.50 6.61
N ALA A 83 -1.28 12.81 6.22
CA ALA A 83 -0.68 14.14 6.20
C ALA A 83 0.39 14.20 5.10
N GLY A 84 0.90 15.40 4.77
CA GLY A 84 1.94 15.60 3.75
C GLY A 84 1.45 15.54 2.30
N GLY A 85 0.16 15.25 2.07
CA GLY A 85 -0.48 15.35 0.75
C GLY A 85 0.25 14.56 -0.34
N ASN A 86 0.47 15.18 -1.49
CA ASN A 86 1.02 14.51 -2.67
C ASN A 86 2.50 14.15 -2.53
N GLU A 87 3.25 14.92 -1.75
CA GLU A 87 4.66 14.64 -1.51
C GLU A 87 4.82 13.33 -0.74
N ALA A 88 4.11 13.20 0.38
CA ALA A 88 4.09 11.95 1.15
C ALA A 88 3.55 10.77 0.32
N ALA A 89 2.57 10.99 -0.56
CA ALA A 89 2.07 9.95 -1.45
C ALA A 89 3.13 9.48 -2.47
N ARG A 90 3.91 10.42 -3.03
CA ARG A 90 5.03 10.12 -3.92
C ARG A 90 6.15 9.39 -3.20
N GLU A 91 6.44 9.77 -1.96
CA GLU A 91 7.42 9.07 -1.13
C GLU A 91 7.02 7.61 -0.93
N TRP A 92 5.79 7.35 -0.48
CA TRP A 92 5.26 5.98 -0.35
C TRP A 92 5.35 5.20 -1.66
N ALA A 93 4.95 5.81 -2.78
CA ALA A 93 5.02 5.15 -4.07
C ALA A 93 6.46 4.81 -4.49
N SER A 94 7.39 5.75 -4.26
CA SER A 94 8.82 5.56 -4.54
C SER A 94 9.41 4.42 -3.71
N GLN A 95 9.11 4.36 -2.41
CA GLN A 95 9.60 3.31 -1.51
C GLN A 95 9.08 1.92 -1.92
N ILE A 96 7.78 1.80 -2.21
CA ILE A 96 7.17 0.53 -2.66
C ILE A 96 7.77 0.07 -4.00
N ALA A 97 7.97 0.99 -4.94
CA ALA A 97 8.58 0.71 -6.23
C ALA A 97 10.07 0.37 -6.13
N ALA A 98 10.80 0.98 -5.18
CA ALA A 98 12.19 0.65 -4.90
C ALA A 98 12.31 -0.75 -4.28
N ALA A 99 11.46 -1.10 -3.32
CA ALA A 99 11.41 -2.44 -2.74
C ALA A 99 11.11 -3.51 -3.80
N ARG A 100 10.17 -3.25 -4.72
CA ARG A 100 9.86 -4.21 -5.79
C ARG A 100 11.06 -4.47 -6.71
N ARG A 101 11.84 -3.44 -7.04
CA ARG A 101 13.04 -3.55 -7.88
C ARG A 101 14.13 -4.40 -7.25
N GLN A 102 14.16 -4.55 -5.92
CA GLN A 102 15.13 -5.40 -5.22
C GLN A 102 14.75 -6.89 -5.27
N LEU A 103 13.51 -7.22 -5.63
CA LEU A 103 13.01 -8.59 -5.75
C LEU A 103 13.13 -9.18 -7.17
N GLN A 104 13.54 -8.37 -8.15
CA GLN A 104 13.75 -8.76 -9.55
C GLN A 104 15.22 -9.08 -9.80
#